data_AF-A0A7W3D5A0-F1
#
_entry.id   AF-A0A7W3D5A0-F1
#
_cell.length_a   1.000
_cell.length_b   1.000
_cell.length_c   1.000
_cell.angle_alpha   90.00
_cell.angle_beta   90.00
_cell.angle_gamma   90.00
#
_symmetry.space_group_name_H-M   'P 1'
#
loop_
_entity.id
_entity.type
_entity.pdbx_description
1 polymer ?
#
loop_
_entity_poly.entity_id
_entity_poly.type
_entity_poly.pdbx_seq_one_letter_code
_entity_poly.pdbx_strand_id
1 'polypeptide(L)' 'MMKQIEGVITQVVDLWKFHNFWMVEVEVLINGDYSRIDIQVSTEREARAIKSGDTVPLPVVGMDGALDDADELPF' A
#
# COMPACT_ATOMS: atom_id res chain seq x y z
N MET A 1 -15.05 16.39 -0.43
CA MET A 1 -15.40 15.17 0.31
C MET A 1 -14.25 14.19 0.13
N MET A 2 -13.53 13.83 1.19
CA MET A 2 -12.50 12.79 1.11
C MET A 2 -13.21 11.44 0.96
N LYS A 3 -13.22 10.86 -0.24
CA LYS A 3 -13.63 9.46 -0.39
C LYS A 3 -12.52 8.64 0.26
N GLN A 4 -12.83 7.97 1.37
CA GLN A 4 -11.98 6.92 1.90
C GLN A 4 -12.40 5.64 1.19
N ILE A 5 -11.43 4.94 0.60
CA ILE A 5 -11.71 3.64 0.00
C ILE A 5 -11.14 2.58 0.96
N GLU A 6 -11.96 1.59 1.26
CA GLU A 6 -11.56 0.45 2.07
C GLU A 6 -10.83 -0.54 1.16
N GLY A 7 -9.53 -0.74 1.42
CA GLY A 7 -8.73 -1.76 0.76
C GLY A 7 -8.51 -2.94 1.68
N VAL A 8 -8.62 -4.16 1.17
CA VAL A 8 -8.28 -5.37 1.94
C VAL A 8 -6.87 -5.77 1.60
N ILE A 9 -6.00 -5.93 2.60
CA ILE A 9 -4.63 -6.41 2.39
C ILE A 9 -4.71 -7.85 1.89
N THR A 10 -4.27 -8.08 0.67
CA THR A 10 -4.21 -9.42 0.07
C THR A 10 -2.94 -10.13 0.52
N GLN A 11 -1.84 -9.40 0.58
CA GLN A 11 -0.54 -9.94 0.93
C GLN A 11 0.39 -8.89 1.53
N VAL A 12 1.19 -9.30 2.50
CA VAL A 12 2.35 -8.51 2.95
C VAL A 12 3.52 -8.89 2.06
N VAL A 13 4.07 -7.90 1.34
CA VAL A 13 5.11 -8.15 0.36
C VAL A 13 6.49 -8.08 1.01
N ASP A 14 6.76 -7.03 1.78
CA ASP A 14 8.02 -6.89 2.52
C ASP A 14 7.82 -6.06 3.79
N LEU A 15 8.75 -6.21 4.74
CA LEU A 15 8.76 -5.51 6.01
C LEU A 15 10.20 -5.14 6.34
N TRP A 16 10.48 -3.85 6.38
CA TRP A 16 11.80 -3.33 6.67
C TRP A 16 11.76 -2.19 7.69
N LYS A 17 12.82 -2.11 8.49
CA LYS A 17 13.00 -0.98 9.40
C LYS A 17 13.64 0.17 8.64
N PHE A 18 12.96 1.32 8.61
CA PHE A 18 13.51 2.55 8.05
C PHE A 18 13.71 3.59 9.16
N HIS A 19 14.97 3.79 9.53
CA HIS A 19 15.37 4.76 10.54
C HIS A 19 14.73 4.48 11.93
N ASN A 20 13.76 5.30 12.35
CA ASN A 20 13.04 5.18 13.62
C ASN A 20 11.65 4.52 13.48
N PHE A 21 11.25 4.16 12.27
CA PHE A 21 9.95 3.55 11.97
C PHE A 21 10.13 2.24 11.19
N TRP A 22 9.04 1.51 11.06
CA TRP A 22 8.94 0.33 10.23
C TRP A 22 8.06 0.65 9.03
N MET A 23 8.47 0.14 7.88
CA MET A 23 7.74 0.22 6.63
C MET A 23 7.29 -1.19 6.31
N VAL A 24 6.00 -1.32 6.05
CA VAL A 24 5.40 -2.58 5.62
C VAL A 24 4.79 -2.35 4.26
N GLU A 25 5.38 -2.95 3.25
CA GLU A 25 4.82 -2.93 1.92
C GLU A 25 3.78 -4.02 1.82
N VAL A 26 2.57 -3.61 1.48
CA VAL A 26 1.44 -4.52 1.35
C VAL A 26 0.77 -4.32 0.00
N GLU A 27 0.26 -5.42 -0.51
CA GLU A 27 -0.67 -5.41 -1.63
C GLU A 27 -2.09 -5.39 -1.05
N VAL A 28 -2.91 -4.48 -1.57
CA VAL A 28 -4.29 -4.26 -1.17
C VAL A 28 -5.20 -4.40 -2.39
N LEU A 29 -6.31 -5.10 -2.22
CA LEU A 29 -7.39 -5.16 -3.20
C LEU A 29 -8.40 -4.06 -2.91
N ILE A 30 -8.56 -3.16 -3.87
CA ILE A 30 -9.40 -1.97 -3.77
C ILE A 30 -10.32 -1.96 -4.98
N ASN A 31 -11.63 -2.08 -4.77
CA ASN A 31 -12.62 -2.10 -5.86
C ASN A 31 -12.36 -3.12 -7.00
N GLY A 32 -11.58 -4.16 -6.74
CA GLY A 32 -11.20 -5.17 -7.74
C GLY A 32 -9.81 -4.97 -8.35
N ASP A 33 -9.14 -3.86 -8.04
CA ASP A 33 -7.78 -3.56 -8.48
C ASP A 33 -6.78 -3.81 -7.36
N TYR A 34 -5.67 -4.45 -7.68
CA TYR A 34 -4.55 -4.61 -6.76
C TYR A 34 -3.70 -3.35 -6.78
N SER A 35 -3.39 -2.83 -5.61
CA SER A 35 -2.46 -1.72 -5.46
C SER A 35 -1.47 -2.01 -4.37
N ARG A 36 -0.24 -1.56 -4.57
CA ARG A 36 0.82 -1.72 -3.59
C ARG A 36 0.97 -0.41 -2.83
N ILE A 37 0.96 -0.51 -1.51
CA ILE A 37 1.07 0.64 -0.62
C ILE A 37 2.13 0.36 0.43
N ASP A 38 2.76 1.41 0.90
CA ASP A 38 3.64 1.38 2.05
C ASP A 38 2.89 1.87 3.30
N ILE A 39 2.92 1.04 4.35
CA ILE A 39 2.36 1.39 5.65
C ILE A 39 3.52 1.71 6.59
N GLN A 40 3.58 2.97 7.02
CA GLN A 40 4.51 3.42 8.04
C GLN A 40 3.94 3.16 9.43
N VAL A 41 4.67 2.44 10.27
CA VAL A 41 4.32 2.20 11.67
C VAL A 41 5.49 2.51 12.60
N SER A 42 5.17 2.90 13.83
CA SER A 42 6.19 3.35 14.79
C SER A 42 6.89 2.19 15.49
N THR A 43 6.22 1.04 15.63
CA THR A 43 6.76 -0.11 16.35
C THR A 43 6.77 -1.39 15.50
N GLU A 44 7.75 -2.27 15.76
CA GLU A 44 7.82 -3.59 15.11
C GLU A 44 6.56 -4.41 15.37
N ARG A 45 5.98 -4.25 16.57
CA ARG A 45 4.77 -4.98 16.96
C ARG A 45 3.57 -4.58 16.11
N GLU A 46 3.42 -3.30 15.78
CA GLU A 46 2.42 -2.83 14.82
C GLU A 46 2.73 -3.35 13.42
N ALA A 47 3.99 -3.29 13.00
CA ALA A 47 4.41 -3.80 11.69
C ALA A 47 4.05 -5.27 11.49
N ARG A 48 4.25 -6.09 12.53
CA ARG A 48 3.96 -7.53 12.51
C ARG A 48 2.49 -7.87 12.81
N ALA A 49 1.72 -6.89 13.27
CA ALA A 49 0.27 -7.01 13.39
C ALA A 49 -0.41 -6.89 12.02
N ILE A 50 0.20 -6.18 11.07
CA ILE A 50 -0.26 -6.08 9.69
C ILE A 50 -0.15 -7.47 9.03
N LYS A 51 -1.28 -7.97 8.56
CA LYS A 51 -1.41 -9.28 7.92
C LYS A 51 -2.40 -9.22 6.77
N SER A 52 -2.26 -10.17 5.85
CA SER A 52 -3.28 -10.45 4.84
C SER A 52 -4.64 -10.72 5.49
N GLY A 53 -5.67 -10.08 4.96
CA GLY A 53 -7.05 -10.12 5.44
C GLY A 53 -7.44 -8.93 6.32
N ASP A 54 -6.51 -8.04 6.64
CA ASP A 54 -6.81 -6.80 7.36
C ASP A 54 -7.35 -5.72 6.41
N THR A 55 -8.33 -4.95 6.86
CA THR A 55 -8.95 -3.88 6.05
C THR A 55 -8.36 -2.54 6.47
N VAL A 56 -7.70 -1.87 5.53
CA VAL A 56 -7.08 -0.57 5.76
C VAL A 56 -7.87 0.54 5.06
N PRO A 57 -8.25 1.62 5.78
CA PRO A 57 -8.85 2.78 5.16
C PRO A 57 -7.76 3.57 4.44
N LEU A 58 -7.81 3.59 3.12
CA LEU A 58 -6.82 4.29 2.31
C LEU A 58 -7.31 5.70 2.02
N PRO A 59 -6.53 6.74 2.37
CA PRO A 59 -6.83 8.07 1.89
C PRO A 59 -6.64 8.08 0.37
N VAL A 60 -7.68 8.45 -0.38
CA VAL A 60 -7.58 8.74 -1.82
C VAL A 60 -6.82 10.05 -2.01
N VAL A 61 -5.52 10.02 -1.69
CA VAL A 61 -4.56 11.07 -1.99
C VAL A 61 -3.37 10.30 -2.56
N GLY A 62 -3.26 10.26 -3.89
CA GLY A 62 -2.12 9.62 -4.57
C GLY A 62 -2.42 8.37 -5.40
N MET A 63 -3.68 7.97 -5.58
CA MET A 63 -4.05 6.88 -6.51
C MET A 63 -4.29 7.40 -7.95
N ASP A 64 -3.70 8.56 -8.26
CA ASP A 64 -3.67 9.17 -9.58
C ASP A 64 -2.19 9.25 -9.97
N GLY A 65 -1.72 8.29 -10.76
CA GLY A 65 -0.39 8.34 -11.38
C GLY A 65 0.53 7.16 -11.11
N ALA A 66 0.28 6.03 -11.78
CA ALA A 66 1.35 5.17 -12.36
C ALA A 66 0.81 4.07 -13.30
N LEU A 67 -0.42 4.18 -13.83
CA LEU A 67 -0.92 3.35 -14.93
C LEU A 67 -1.22 4.23 -16.14
N ASP A 68 -0.20 4.95 -16.62
CA ASP A 68 -0.11 5.62 -17.92
C ASP A 68 1.35 6.11 -17.96
N ASP A 69 2.30 5.55 -18.69
CA ASP A 69 2.28 5.24 -20.11
C ASP A 69 3.45 4.28 -20.36
N ALA A 70 3.13 3.05 -20.75
CA ALA A 70 4.09 2.14 -21.33
C ALA A 70 4.08 2.37 -22.85
N ASP A 71 4.58 3.52 -23.32
CA ASP A 71 4.79 3.75 -24.75
C ASP A 71 6.27 4.08 -25.05
N GLU A 72 6.95 3.00 -25.41
CA GLU A 72 8.01 2.88 -26.41
C GLU A 72 9.14 3.93 -26.45
N LEU A 73 10.34 3.48 -26.06
CA LEU A 73 11.62 4.13 -26.42
C LEU A 73 11.78 4.18 -27.95
N PRO A 74 12.14 5.34 -28.53
CA PRO A 74 12.89 5.35 -29.77
C PRO A 74 14.32 5.87 -29.54
N PHE A 75 15.23 4.96 -29.87
CA PHE A 75 16.66 5.03 -30.24
C PHE A 75 17.25 6.40 -30.59
#